data_AF-A0A8S0P8V8-F1
#
_entry.id   AF-A0A8S0P8V8-F1
#
_cell.length_a   1.000
_cell.length_b   1.000
_cell.length_c   1.000
_cell.angle_alpha   90.00
_cell.angle_beta   90.00
_cell.angle_gamma   90.00
#
_symmetry.space_group_name_H-M   'P 1'
#
loop_
_entity.id
_entity.type
_entity.pdbx_description
1 polymer ?
#
loop_
_entity_poly.entity_id
_entity_poly.type
_entity_poly.pdbx_seq_one_letter_code
_entity_poly.pdbx_strand_id
1 'polypeptide(L)'
;MLKSTNEGFSIVTALKACDESYKLILKSFRSALAEVKDDKDYESCSYDISSVSTDNLKDCLIALAFNKVEDPSISNGDKFVILFAHTADTIVDNCTNEQCYQFHI
;
A
#
# COMPACT_ATOMS: atom_id res chain seq x y z
N MET A 1 11.47 -33.22 -20.58
CA MET A 1 11.16 -32.59 -19.28
C MET A 1 12.07 -31.38 -19.09
N LEU A 2 11.55 -30.18 -19.35
CA LEU A 2 12.19 -28.89 -19.01
C LEU A 2 11.04 -27.95 -18.63
N LYS A 3 10.67 -27.90 -17.34
CA LYS A 3 9.63 -27.01 -16.81
C LYS A 3 10.18 -25.96 -15.82
N SER A 4 11.47 -26.05 -15.48
CA SER A 4 12.06 -25.36 -14.32
C SER A 4 12.57 -23.93 -14.59
N THR A 5 12.83 -23.52 -15.83
CA THR A 5 13.40 -22.18 -16.10
C THR A 5 12.37 -21.06 -16.18
N ASN A 6 11.16 -21.35 -16.67
CA ASN A 6 10.10 -20.34 -16.82
C ASN A 6 9.45 -19.97 -15.48
N GLU A 7 9.31 -20.92 -14.55
CA GLU A 7 8.69 -20.67 -13.24
C GLU A 7 9.56 -19.77 -12.35
N GLY A 8 10.89 -19.94 -12.38
CA GLY A 8 11.84 -19.09 -11.67
C GLY A 8 11.90 -17.65 -12.19
N PHE A 9 11.73 -17.43 -13.49
CA PHE A 9 11.66 -16.09 -14.07
C PHE A 9 10.33 -15.39 -13.76
N SER A 10 9.23 -16.15 -13.78
CA SER A 10 7.87 -15.71 -13.44
C SER A 10 7.79 -15.17 -12.01
N ILE A 11 8.34 -15.91 -11.04
CA ILE A 11 8.33 -15.51 -9.62
C ILE A 11 9.20 -14.28 -9.37
N VAL A 12 10.42 -14.22 -9.93
CA VAL A 12 11.31 -13.07 -9.75
C VAL A 12 10.69 -11.78 -10.30
N THR A 13 9.97 -11.87 -11.42
CA THR A 13 9.29 -10.72 -12.02
C THR A 13 8.18 -10.21 -11.10
N ALA A 14 7.34 -11.11 -10.56
CA ALA A 14 6.28 -10.73 -9.64
C ALA A 14 6.83 -10.13 -8.33
N LEU A 15 7.86 -10.74 -7.75
CA LEU A 15 8.47 -10.24 -6.51
C LEU A 15 9.11 -8.85 -6.67
N LYS A 16 9.69 -8.55 -7.83
CA LYS A 16 10.23 -7.20 -8.11
C LYS A 16 9.14 -6.15 -8.17
N ALA A 17 8.03 -6.43 -8.86
CA ALA A 17 6.89 -5.52 -8.89
C ALA A 17 6.35 -5.27 -7.49
N CYS A 18 6.24 -6.31 -6.66
CA CYS A 18 5.83 -6.17 -5.27
C CYS A 18 6.81 -5.35 -4.42
N ASP A 19 8.12 -5.58 -4.55
CA ASP A 19 9.13 -4.77 -3.83
C ASP A 19 9.05 -3.27 -4.21
N GLU A 20 8.87 -2.97 -5.50
CA GLU A 20 8.67 -1.59 -5.98
C GLU A 20 7.37 -0.98 -5.43
N SER A 21 6.26 -1.72 -5.48
CA SER A 21 4.98 -1.34 -4.87
C SER A 21 5.14 -1.02 -3.38
N TYR A 22 5.77 -1.90 -2.60
CA TYR A 22 5.96 -1.69 -1.15
C TYR A 22 6.83 -0.47 -0.84
N LYS A 23 7.82 -0.15 -1.67
CA LYS A 23 8.61 1.08 -1.52
C LYS A 23 7.77 2.34 -1.73
N LEU A 24 6.88 2.33 -2.72
CA LEU A 24 5.96 3.44 -2.97
C LEU A 24 4.93 3.58 -1.84
N ILE A 25 4.36 2.46 -1.38
CA ILE A 25 3.45 2.42 -0.23
C ILE A 25 4.10 3.03 1.02
N LEU A 26 5.34 2.64 1.33
CA LEU A 26 6.08 3.19 2.47
C LEU A 26 6.35 4.68 2.31
N LYS A 27 6.60 5.16 1.09
CA LYS A 27 6.78 6.59 0.80
C LYS A 27 5.48 7.35 1.06
N SER A 28 4.35 6.88 0.52
CA SER A 28 3.04 7.50 0.73
C SER A 28 2.65 7.54 2.21
N PHE A 29 2.83 6.44 2.95
CA PHE A 29 2.54 6.46 4.39
C PHE A 29 3.43 7.43 5.18
N ARG A 30 4.70 7.61 4.79
CA ARG A 30 5.58 8.59 5.44
C ARG A 30 5.17 10.03 5.13
N SER A 31 4.74 10.27 3.90
CA SER A 31 4.27 11.58 3.44
C SER A 31 2.97 11.96 4.15
N ALA A 32 1.97 11.07 4.13
CA ALA A 32 0.72 11.21 4.89
C ALA A 32 0.95 11.47 6.40
N LEU A 33 1.95 10.81 7.00
CA LEU A 33 2.29 11.04 8.41
C LEU A 33 2.88 12.43 8.66
N ALA A 34 3.71 12.94 7.75
CA ALA A 34 4.28 14.28 7.85
C ALA A 34 3.18 15.34 7.66
N GLU A 35 2.29 15.15 6.70
CA GLU A 35 1.17 16.07 6.44
C GLU A 35 0.24 16.20 7.66
N VAL A 36 -0.03 15.10 8.37
CA VAL A 36 -0.81 15.14 9.63
C VAL A 36 -0.04 15.81 10.77
N LYS A 37 1.24 15.46 10.96
CA LYS A 37 2.01 15.88 12.15
C LYS A 37 2.54 17.29 12.06
N ASP A 38 3.07 17.64 10.90
CA ASP A 38 3.86 18.85 10.70
C ASP A 38 2.98 19.97 10.12
N ASP A 39 2.12 19.62 9.15
CA ASP A 39 1.37 20.61 8.36
C ASP A 39 -0.11 20.72 8.73
N LYS A 40 -0.67 19.70 9.38
CA LYS A 40 -2.13 19.51 9.60
C LYS A 40 -2.92 19.58 8.29
N ASP A 41 -2.31 19.11 7.21
CA ASP A 41 -2.92 19.04 5.89
C ASP A 41 -3.60 17.67 5.70
N TYR A 42 -4.88 17.61 6.04
CA TYR A 42 -5.67 16.39 5.96
C TYR A 42 -6.12 16.05 4.53
N GLU A 43 -6.19 17.03 3.64
CA GLU A 43 -6.59 16.79 2.24
C GLU A 43 -5.45 16.09 1.49
N SER A 44 -4.23 16.59 1.62
CA SER A 44 -3.05 15.94 1.04
C SER A 44 -2.80 14.57 1.69
N CYS A 45 -3.04 14.44 3.00
CA CYS A 45 -2.95 13.15 3.69
C CYS A 45 -3.92 12.10 3.14
N SER A 46 -5.18 12.49 2.89
CA SER A 46 -6.17 11.59 2.30
C SER A 46 -5.73 11.16 0.89
N TYR A 47 -5.19 12.08 0.09
CA TYR A 47 -4.64 11.74 -1.22
C TYR A 47 -3.53 10.69 -1.12
N ASP A 48 -2.54 10.92 -0.24
CA ASP A 48 -1.42 10.01 -0.06
C ASP A 48 -1.85 8.63 0.47
N ILE A 49 -2.80 8.57 1.41
CA ILE A 49 -3.36 7.32 1.90
C ILE A 49 -4.14 6.59 0.80
N SER A 50 -4.95 7.30 0.01
CA SER A 50 -5.72 6.69 -1.08
C SER A 50 -4.80 6.02 -2.10
N SER A 51 -3.68 6.68 -2.44
CA SER A 51 -2.68 6.20 -3.41
C SER A 51 -2.04 4.86 -3.02
N VAL A 52 -1.98 4.54 -1.72
CA VAL A 52 -1.46 3.27 -1.20
C VAL A 52 -2.27 2.09 -1.72
N SER A 53 -3.61 2.20 -1.67
CA SER A 53 -4.52 1.10 -1.99
C SER A 53 -4.91 1.04 -3.48
N THR A 54 -4.78 2.15 -4.21
CA THR A 54 -5.15 2.25 -5.62
C THR A 54 -3.97 2.05 -6.54
N ASP A 55 -2.99 2.95 -6.48
CA ASP A 55 -1.95 3.06 -7.50
C ASP A 55 -0.71 2.26 -7.11
N ASN A 56 -0.29 2.36 -5.85
CA ASN A 56 0.97 1.80 -5.41
C ASN A 56 0.94 0.28 -5.24
N LEU A 57 -0.21 -0.32 -4.91
CA LEU A 57 -0.35 -1.78 -4.72
C LEU A 57 -0.75 -2.53 -6.01
N LYS A 58 -1.31 -1.82 -6.99
CA LYS A 58 -1.92 -2.41 -8.19
C LYS A 58 -0.94 -3.24 -9.01
N ASP A 59 0.28 -2.74 -9.21
CA ASP A 59 1.28 -3.42 -10.04
C ASP A 59 1.73 -4.75 -9.42
N CYS A 60 1.89 -4.82 -8.10
CA CYS A 60 2.11 -6.07 -7.39
C CYS A 60 0.97 -7.07 -7.61
N LEU A 61 -0.29 -6.67 -7.40
CA LEU A 61 -1.46 -7.54 -7.55
C LEU A 61 -1.60 -8.08 -8.98
N ILE A 62 -1.40 -7.22 -9.98
CA ILE A 62 -1.41 -7.60 -11.40
C ILE A 62 -0.27 -8.59 -11.69
N ALA A 63 0.94 -8.33 -11.19
CA ALA A 63 2.09 -9.18 -11.44
C ALA A 63 1.94 -10.56 -10.78
N LEU A 64 1.43 -10.63 -9.55
CA LEU A 64 1.14 -11.90 -8.86
C LEU A 64 0.09 -12.72 -9.63
N ALA A 65 -1.01 -12.08 -10.05
CA ALA A 65 -2.08 -12.74 -10.79
C ALA A 65 -1.61 -13.23 -12.17
N PHE A 66 -0.89 -12.39 -12.92
CA PHE A 66 -0.36 -12.73 -14.25
C PHE A 66 0.63 -13.90 -14.19
N ASN A 67 1.51 -13.90 -13.18
CA ASN A 67 2.55 -14.91 -13.00
C ASN A 67 2.09 -16.13 -12.18
N LYS A 68 0.83 -16.16 -11.73
CA LYS A 68 0.23 -17.23 -10.92
C LYS A 68 1.05 -17.54 -9.65
N VAL A 69 1.54 -16.50 -9.00
CA VAL A 69 2.32 -16.61 -7.76
C VAL A 69 1.37 -16.51 -6.58
N GLU A 70 1.28 -17.59 -5.81
CA GLU A 70 0.55 -17.61 -4.54
C GLU A 70 1.55 -17.71 -3.39
N ASP A 71 1.80 -16.59 -2.72
CA ASP A 71 2.60 -16.52 -1.49
C ASP A 71 1.73 -15.95 -0.35
N PRO A 72 1.47 -16.72 0.72
CA PRO A 72 0.69 -16.25 1.85
C PRO A 72 1.27 -15.01 2.55
N SER A 73 2.59 -14.85 2.56
CA SER A 73 3.26 -13.71 3.19
C SER A 73 2.98 -12.42 2.43
N ILE A 74 3.03 -12.48 1.09
CA ILE A 74 2.75 -11.32 0.22
C ILE A 74 1.26 -10.99 0.26
N SER A 75 0.41 -12.00 0.04
CA SER A 75 -1.05 -11.78 0.04
C SER A 75 -1.60 -11.31 1.40
N ASN A 76 -0.98 -11.71 2.52
CA ASN A 76 -1.30 -11.14 3.82
C ASN A 76 -0.76 -9.72 3.97
N GLY A 77 0.45 -9.44 3.48
CA GLY A 77 1.01 -8.08 3.42
C GLY A 77 0.10 -7.11 2.69
N ASP A 78 -0.38 -7.48 1.50
CA ASP A 78 -1.28 -6.68 0.68
C ASP A 78 -2.60 -6.37 1.41
N LYS A 79 -3.17 -7.38 2.09
CA LYS A 79 -4.37 -7.20 2.91
C LYS A 79 -4.14 -6.26 4.09
N PHE A 80 -2.98 -6.37 4.77
CA PHE A 80 -2.64 -5.46 5.86
C PHE A 80 -2.48 -4.02 5.35
N VAL A 81 -1.80 -3.82 4.23
CA VAL A 81 -1.67 -2.50 3.60
C VAL A 81 -3.05 -1.88 3.35
N ILE A 82 -3.97 -2.64 2.73
CA ILE A 82 -5.34 -2.17 2.46
C ILE A 82 -6.09 -1.85 3.76
N LEU A 83 -6.01 -2.72 4.77
CA LEU A 83 -6.68 -2.50 6.06
C LEU A 83 -6.17 -1.23 6.75
N PHE A 84 -4.84 -1.03 6.79
CA PHE A 84 -4.25 0.15 7.40
C PHE A 84 -4.57 1.42 6.61
N ALA A 85 -4.54 1.37 5.28
CA ALA A 85 -4.93 2.50 4.44
C ALA A 85 -6.39 2.92 4.71
N HIS A 86 -7.35 1.99 4.69
CA HIS A 86 -8.75 2.31 4.99
C HIS A 86 -8.96 2.86 6.41
N THR A 87 -8.24 2.32 7.38
CA THR A 87 -8.32 2.80 8.77
C THR A 87 -7.80 4.23 8.85
N ALA A 88 -6.65 4.51 8.22
CA ALA A 88 -6.06 5.84 8.20
C ALA A 88 -6.96 6.85 7.47
N ASP A 89 -7.51 6.46 6.31
CA ASP A 89 -8.41 7.29 5.50
C ASP A 89 -9.66 7.70 6.30
N THR A 90 -10.28 6.73 6.99
CA THR A 90 -11.43 7.00 7.88
C THR A 90 -11.08 7.99 9.00
N ILE A 91 -9.87 7.92 9.54
CA ILE A 91 -9.42 8.85 10.59
C ILE A 91 -9.23 10.26 9.99
N VAL A 92 -8.58 10.35 8.83
CA VAL A 92 -8.30 11.60 8.15
C VAL A 92 -9.59 12.30 7.70
N ASP A 93 -10.56 11.55 7.15
CA ASP A 93 -11.88 12.07 6.78
C ASP A 93 -12.62 12.73 7.96
N ASN A 94 -12.50 12.16 9.16
CA ASN A 94 -13.07 12.78 10.37
C ASN A 94 -12.36 14.08 10.76
N CYS A 95 -11.07 14.20 10.46
CA CYS A 95 -10.27 15.41 10.71
C CYS A 95 -10.56 16.52 9.70
N THR A 96 -10.84 16.19 8.44
CA THR A 96 -11.24 17.16 7.41
C THR A 96 -12.60 17.80 7.71
N ASN A 97 -13.50 17.07 8.39
CA ASN A 97 -14.84 17.54 8.76
C ASN A 97 -14.93 18.21 10.16
N GLU A 98 -13.83 18.80 10.66
CA GLU A 98 -13.71 19.52 11.94
C GLU A 98 -13.82 18.67 13.24
N GLN A 99 -13.77 17.33 13.17
CA GLN A 99 -13.83 16.44 14.35
C GLN A 99 -12.56 15.59 14.51
N CYS A 100 -11.40 16.22 14.43
CA CYS A 100 -10.15 15.56 14.76
C CYS A 100 -10.08 15.37 16.29
N TYR A 101 -10.71 14.29 16.79
CA TYR A 101 -10.58 13.89 18.19
C TYR A 101 -9.09 13.79 18.52
N GLN A 102 -8.68 14.42 19.63
CA GLN A 102 -7.31 14.37 20.12
C GLN A 102 -6.96 12.93 20.49
N PHE A 103 -6.50 12.14 19.51
CA PHE A 103 -5.84 10.88 19.75
C PHE A 103 -4.44 11.22 20.26
N HIS A 104 -4.32 11.39 21.58
CA HIS A 104 -3.05 11.35 22.28
C HIS A 104 -2.54 9.90 22.23
N ILE A 105 -1.67 9.62 21.25
CA ILE A 105 -0.77 8.46 21.26
C ILE A 105 0.54 8.88 21.93
#